data_AF-A0A2J9DVV8-F1
#
_entry.id   AF-A0A2J9DVV8-F1
#
_cell.length_a   1.000
_cell.length_b   1.000
_cell.length_c   1.000
_cell.angle_alpha   90.00
_cell.angle_beta   90.00
_cell.angle_gamma   90.00
#
_symmetry.space_group_name_H-M   'P 1'
#
loop_
_entity.id
_entity.type
_entity.pdbx_description
1 polymer ?
#
loop_
_entity_poly.entity_id
_entity_poly.type
_entity_poly.pdbx_seq_one_letter_code
_entity_poly.pdbx_strand_id
1 'polypeptide(L)'
;MKRLLLSLAIGLGSLTATSAMAATPVFNAQQIAQTKIPELNFKYIMRQFYSDRMVNVVYGDDELNSYPYIGLTGVDDQVLRTVGVMHPAIEYKNVSGETRYLVLIEKLKVDEDDPDYLISCRICLTSADLYTFKQLDSGV
;
A
#
# COMPACT_ATOMS: atom_id res chain seq x y z
N MET A 1 -59.89 -41.82 -14.97
CA MET A 1 -59.66 -40.66 -14.09
C MET A 1 -58.19 -40.30 -14.12
N LYS A 2 -57.86 -39.06 -14.53
CA LYS A 2 -56.74 -38.21 -14.08
C LYS A 2 -56.50 -37.13 -15.15
N ARG A 3 -56.94 -35.90 -14.86
CA ARG A 3 -56.57 -34.69 -15.61
C ARG A 3 -55.32 -34.14 -14.94
N LEU A 4 -54.21 -34.07 -15.68
CA LEU A 4 -52.99 -33.40 -15.22
C LEU A 4 -53.02 -31.95 -15.72
N LEU A 5 -53.32 -31.03 -14.81
CA LEU A 5 -53.18 -29.59 -15.04
C LEU A 5 -51.71 -29.24 -14.77
N LEU A 6 -50.95 -28.90 -15.83
CA LEU A 6 -49.63 -28.28 -15.69
C LEU A 6 -49.82 -26.77 -15.52
N SER A 7 -49.66 -26.28 -14.30
CA SER A 7 -49.56 -24.86 -13.99
C SER A 7 -48.09 -24.43 -14.01
N LEU A 8 -47.71 -23.63 -15.01
CA LEU A 8 -46.37 -23.03 -15.12
C LEU A 8 -46.39 -21.65 -14.45
N ALA A 9 -45.91 -21.56 -13.21
CA ALA A 9 -45.66 -20.29 -12.53
C ALA A 9 -44.17 -19.96 -12.63
N ILE A 10 -43.81 -19.07 -13.55
CA ILE A 10 -42.45 -18.51 -13.63
C ILE A 10 -42.44 -17.29 -12.71
N GLY A 11 -41.87 -17.47 -11.51
CA GLY A 11 -41.63 -16.38 -10.57
C GLY A 11 -40.55 -15.44 -11.09
N LEU A 12 -40.84 -14.13 -11.09
CA LEU A 12 -39.84 -13.09 -11.30
C LEU A 12 -38.93 -13.03 -10.08
N GLY A 13 -37.74 -13.63 -10.18
CA GLY A 13 -36.66 -13.39 -9.23
C GLY A 13 -36.04 -12.03 -9.49
N SER A 14 -36.33 -11.06 -8.63
CA SER A 14 -35.61 -9.78 -8.59
C SER A 14 -34.15 -10.03 -8.23
N LEU A 15 -33.24 -9.81 -9.17
CA LEU A 15 -31.79 -9.74 -8.92
C LEU A 15 -31.51 -8.47 -8.11
N THR A 16 -31.54 -8.57 -6.78
CA THR A 16 -30.93 -7.53 -5.95
C THR A 16 -29.42 -7.66 -6.11
N ALA A 17 -28.83 -6.81 -6.95
CA ALA A 17 -27.40 -6.60 -6.97
C ALA A 17 -26.99 -6.03 -5.61
N THR A 18 -26.56 -6.89 -4.69
CA THR A 18 -25.79 -6.44 -3.52
C THR A 18 -24.47 -5.92 -4.06
N SER A 19 -24.34 -4.60 -4.14
CA SER A 19 -23.06 -3.93 -4.27
C SER A 19 -22.17 -4.45 -3.15
N ALA A 20 -21.16 -5.26 -3.50
CA ALA A 20 -20.10 -5.62 -2.59
C ALA A 20 -19.41 -4.30 -2.19
N MET A 21 -19.72 -3.80 -1.01
CA MET A 21 -18.97 -2.69 -0.43
C MET A 21 -17.56 -3.22 -0.22
N ALA A 22 -16.61 -2.73 -1.02
CA ALA A 22 -15.20 -2.95 -0.77
C ALA A 22 -14.95 -2.59 0.71
N ALA A 23 -14.30 -3.49 1.45
CA ALA A 23 -14.02 -3.27 2.86
C ALA A 23 -13.27 -1.94 3.02
N THR A 24 -13.95 -0.93 3.56
CA THR A 24 -13.30 0.33 3.93
C THR A 24 -12.19 -0.02 4.91
N PRO A 25 -10.93 0.34 4.66
CA PRO A 25 -9.87 0.11 5.63
C PRO A 25 -10.27 0.81 6.92
N VAL A 26 -10.43 0.03 8.00
CA VAL A 26 -10.78 0.56 9.31
C VAL A 26 -9.58 1.36 9.80
N PHE A 27 -9.61 2.67 9.59
CA PHE A 27 -8.61 3.59 10.11
C PHE A 27 -8.72 3.59 11.65
N ASN A 28 -7.86 2.82 12.32
CA ASN A 28 -7.79 2.80 13.77
C ASN A 28 -6.82 3.88 14.27
N ALA A 29 -7.34 5.09 14.47
CA ALA A 29 -6.58 6.24 14.97
C ALA A 29 -5.81 5.95 16.28
N GLN A 30 -6.31 5.03 17.11
CA GLN A 30 -5.69 4.69 18.40
C GLN A 30 -4.45 3.81 18.23
N GLN A 31 -4.42 2.92 17.23
CA GLN A 31 -3.23 2.11 16.91
C GLN A 31 -2.14 2.97 16.24
N ILE A 32 -2.54 3.93 15.40
CA ILE A 32 -1.61 4.83 14.70
C ILE A 32 -0.96 5.84 15.67
N ALA A 33 -1.68 6.29 16.69
CA ALA A 33 -1.16 7.23 17.70
C ALA A 33 -0.09 6.64 18.65
N GLN A 34 0.15 5.32 18.62
CA GLN A 34 1.07 4.64 19.52
C GLN A 34 2.43 4.29 18.90
N THR A 35 2.55 4.37 17.57
CA THR A 35 3.82 4.07 16.89
C THR A 35 4.80 5.23 17.07
N LYS A 36 5.81 5.02 17.91
CA LYS A 36 6.93 5.95 18.09
C LYS A 36 8.14 5.44 17.34
N ILE A 37 8.75 6.29 16.54
CA ILE A 37 9.94 5.94 15.77
C ILE A 37 11.07 6.89 16.18
N PRO A 38 12.29 6.39 16.47
CA PRO A 38 13.38 7.26 16.92
C PRO A 38 13.73 8.35 15.89
N GLU A 39 13.73 8.00 14.61
CA GLU A 39 14.12 8.88 13.51
C GLU A 39 13.37 8.53 12.23
N LEU A 40 13.10 9.53 11.39
CA LEU A 40 12.45 9.37 10.08
C LEU A 40 13.46 9.03 8.97
N ASN A 41 14.26 8.00 9.19
CA ASN A 41 15.18 7.47 8.18
C ASN A 41 14.68 6.12 7.63
N PHE A 42 15.18 5.74 6.46
CA PHE A 42 14.80 4.54 5.75
C PHE A 42 14.79 3.29 6.63
N LYS A 43 15.87 3.08 7.39
CA LYS A 43 16.02 1.89 8.24
C LYS A 43 14.91 1.78 9.27
N TYR A 44 14.59 2.85 9.98
CA TYR A 44 13.58 2.79 11.04
C TYR A 44 12.17 2.70 10.47
N ILE A 45 11.85 3.47 9.43
CA ILE A 45 10.55 3.43 8.75
C ILE A 45 10.28 2.03 8.19
N MET A 46 11.22 1.47 7.41
CA MET A 46 11.01 0.17 6.79
C MET A 46 10.90 -0.96 7.82
N ARG A 47 11.69 -0.92 8.90
CA ARG A 47 11.55 -1.88 10.00
C ARG A 47 10.21 -1.76 10.73
N GLN A 48 9.70 -0.55 10.92
CA GLN A 48 8.47 -0.34 11.67
C GLN A 48 7.24 -0.85 10.91
N PHE A 49 7.18 -0.64 9.58
CA PHE A 49 5.97 -0.92 8.80
C PHE A 49 6.08 -2.15 7.88
N TYR A 50 7.29 -2.63 7.60
CA TYR A 50 7.52 -3.69 6.60
C TYR A 50 8.48 -4.80 7.06
N SER A 51 8.82 -4.88 8.36
CA SER A 51 9.84 -5.83 8.86
C SER A 51 9.61 -7.30 8.50
N ASP A 52 8.35 -7.70 8.34
CA ASP A 52 7.94 -9.05 7.99
C ASP A 52 8.08 -9.38 6.50
N ARG A 53 8.30 -8.37 5.65
CA ARG A 53 8.21 -8.48 4.19
C ARG A 53 9.44 -7.95 3.44
N MET A 54 10.45 -7.46 4.16
CA MET A 54 11.66 -6.91 3.55
C MET A 54 12.57 -8.03 3.00
N VAL A 55 13.00 -7.86 1.74
CA VAL A 55 14.02 -8.71 1.10
C VAL A 55 15.08 -7.85 0.43
N ASN A 56 16.34 -8.29 0.52
CA ASN A 56 17.44 -7.61 -0.14
C ASN A 56 17.34 -7.84 -1.65
N VAL A 57 17.43 -6.74 -2.40
CA VAL A 57 17.38 -6.70 -3.86
C VAL A 57 18.40 -5.68 -4.34
N VAL A 58 18.95 -5.89 -5.53
CA VAL A 58 19.90 -4.97 -6.17
C VAL A 58 19.46 -4.81 -7.62
N TYR A 59 19.30 -3.57 -8.06
CA TYR A 59 18.83 -3.22 -9.39
C TYR A 59 19.78 -2.20 -10.04
N GLY A 60 19.97 -2.29 -11.35
CA GLY A 60 20.87 -1.43 -12.12
C GLY A 60 20.27 -0.06 -12.52
N ASP A 61 19.06 0.27 -12.07
CA ASP A 61 18.36 1.49 -12.47
C ASP A 61 18.85 2.73 -11.68
N ASP A 62 19.39 3.72 -12.40
CA ASP A 62 19.97 4.94 -11.80
C ASP A 62 18.96 5.78 -11.00
N GLU A 63 17.70 5.80 -11.42
CA GLU A 63 16.66 6.58 -10.74
C GLU A 63 16.24 5.90 -9.44
N LEU A 64 16.06 4.59 -9.44
CA LEU A 64 15.84 3.79 -8.24
C LEU A 64 17.01 3.93 -7.27
N ASN A 65 18.24 3.91 -7.78
CA ASN A 65 19.46 4.06 -7.00
C ASN A 65 19.65 5.48 -6.42
N SER A 66 18.85 6.47 -6.84
CA SER A 66 18.87 7.82 -6.27
C SER A 66 18.16 7.91 -4.90
N TYR A 67 17.38 6.89 -4.53
CA TYR A 67 16.65 6.82 -3.26
C TYR A 67 16.98 5.52 -2.52
N PRO A 68 16.86 5.49 -1.17
CA PRO A 68 16.97 4.25 -0.44
C PRO A 68 15.74 3.36 -0.72
N TYR A 69 16.00 2.09 -1.08
CA TYR A 69 14.97 1.13 -1.45
C TYR A 69 15.21 -0.27 -0.87
N ILE A 70 14.16 -1.08 -0.85
CA ILE A 70 14.21 -2.50 -0.49
C ILE A 70 13.09 -3.27 -1.19
N GLY A 71 13.31 -4.56 -1.44
CA GLY A 71 12.26 -5.42 -1.98
C GLY A 71 11.20 -5.73 -0.92
N LEU A 72 9.95 -5.86 -1.34
CA LEU A 72 8.79 -6.17 -0.51
C LEU A 72 8.09 -7.43 -1.04
N THR A 73 7.96 -8.45 -0.19
CA THR A 73 7.23 -9.69 -0.51
C THR A 73 5.74 -9.59 -0.15
N GLY A 74 4.89 -10.36 -0.84
CA GLY A 74 3.47 -10.49 -0.49
C GLY A 74 2.57 -9.30 -0.84
N VAL A 75 2.94 -8.49 -1.85
CA VAL A 75 2.20 -7.27 -2.27
C VAL A 75 1.54 -7.43 -3.66
N ASP A 76 0.92 -8.59 -3.94
CA ASP A 76 0.24 -9.02 -5.19
C ASP A 76 1.05 -9.67 -6.32
N ASP A 77 0.41 -10.73 -6.83
CA ASP A 77 0.48 -11.52 -8.06
C ASP A 77 1.84 -12.03 -8.57
N GLN A 78 1.86 -13.33 -8.86
CA GLN A 78 3.00 -14.25 -8.95
C GLN A 78 4.02 -14.01 -10.08
N VAL A 79 4.10 -12.79 -10.62
CA VAL A 79 4.94 -12.44 -11.77
C VAL A 79 5.76 -11.16 -11.52
N LEU A 80 5.38 -10.30 -10.56
CA LEU A 80 6.01 -8.99 -10.38
C LEU A 80 6.57 -8.79 -8.97
N ARG A 81 7.85 -8.41 -8.89
CA ARG A 81 8.47 -8.00 -7.62
C ARG A 81 8.06 -6.59 -7.26
N THR A 82 7.87 -6.34 -5.96
CA THR A 82 7.57 -5.00 -5.45
C THR A 82 8.80 -4.42 -4.77
N VAL A 83 9.11 -3.16 -5.04
CA VAL A 83 10.21 -2.43 -4.42
C VAL A 83 9.63 -1.22 -3.69
N GLY A 84 9.87 -1.16 -2.39
CA GLY A 84 9.55 0.00 -1.56
C GLY A 84 10.67 1.02 -1.62
N VAL A 85 10.37 2.20 -2.14
CA VAL A 85 11.30 3.33 -2.27
C VAL A 85 10.87 4.44 -1.31
N MET A 86 11.77 4.87 -0.44
CA MET A 86 11.47 5.98 0.47
C MET A 86 11.96 7.31 -0.11
N HIS A 87 11.02 8.21 -0.32
CA HIS A 87 11.32 9.61 -0.64
C HIS A 87 11.75 10.38 0.62
N PRO A 88 12.52 11.48 0.48
CA PRO A 88 12.89 12.33 1.60
C PRO A 88 11.67 12.76 2.43
N ALA A 89 11.80 12.71 3.76
CA ALA A 89 10.74 13.16 4.64
C ALA A 89 10.48 14.67 4.44
N ILE A 90 9.22 15.05 4.30
CA ILE A 90 8.81 16.43 4.05
C ILE A 90 8.29 17.01 5.36
N GLU A 91 8.90 18.09 5.83
CA GLU A 91 8.37 18.89 6.94
C GLU A 91 7.26 19.82 6.44
N TYR A 92 6.14 19.89 7.16
CA TYR A 92 5.04 20.80 6.86
C TYR A 92 4.34 21.29 8.13
N LYS A 93 3.51 22.33 7.98
CA LYS A 93 2.63 22.83 9.04
C LYS A 93 1.20 22.36 8.76
N ASN A 94 0.56 21.72 9.73
CA ASN A 94 -0.86 21.40 9.60
C ASN A 94 -1.73 22.66 9.76
N VAL A 95 -3.06 22.50 9.62
CA VAL A 95 -4.03 23.61 9.76
C VAL A 95 -4.01 24.29 11.13
N SER A 96 -3.47 23.62 12.15
CA SER A 96 -3.32 24.14 13.52
C SER A 96 -1.95 24.80 13.76
N GLY A 97 -1.08 24.88 12.74
CA GLY A 97 0.27 25.44 12.85
C GLY A 97 1.30 24.51 13.51
N GLU A 98 0.96 23.26 13.79
CA GLU A 98 1.90 22.29 14.36
C GLU A 98 2.85 21.77 13.27
N THR A 99 4.14 21.63 13.60
CA THR A 99 5.09 20.91 12.73
C THR A 99 4.70 19.45 12.62
N ARG A 100 4.61 18.97 11.39
CA ARG A 100 4.35 17.58 11.04
C ARG A 100 5.34 17.15 9.98
N TYR A 101 5.54 15.85 9.88
CA TYR A 101 6.39 15.24 8.87
C TYR A 101 5.56 14.31 8.01
N LEU A 102 5.88 14.24 6.72
CA LEU A 102 5.29 13.34 5.76
C LEU A 102 6.37 12.39 5.25
N VAL A 103 6.11 11.09 5.33
CA VAL A 103 6.95 10.06 4.75
C VAL A 103 6.14 9.33 3.67
N LEU A 104 6.72 9.27 2.48
CA LEU A 104 6.16 8.60 1.32
C LEU A 104 7.00 7.36 1.02
N ILE A 105 6.35 6.20 0.99
CA ILE A 105 6.94 4.95 0.49
C ILE A 105 6.23 4.59 -0.81
N GLU A 106 6.91 4.83 -1.92
CA GLU A 106 6.44 4.43 -3.25
C GLU A 106 6.68 2.92 -3.45
N LYS A 107 5.69 2.20 -3.96
CA LYS A 107 5.75 0.77 -4.25
C LYS A 107 5.84 0.57 -5.75
N LEU A 108 7.06 0.43 -6.23
CA LEU A 108 7.37 0.16 -7.63
C LEU A 108 7.18 -1.31 -7.95
N LYS A 109 6.66 -1.61 -9.15
CA LYS A 109 6.62 -2.98 -9.69
C LYS A 109 7.79 -3.15 -10.67
N VAL A 110 8.55 -4.21 -10.47
CA VAL A 110 9.70 -4.57 -11.30
C VAL A 110 9.43 -5.92 -11.94
N ASP A 111 9.80 -6.03 -13.22
CA ASP A 111 9.72 -7.28 -13.94
C ASP A 111 10.62 -8.34 -13.29
N GLU A 112 10.15 -9.58 -13.19
CA GLU A 112 10.95 -10.69 -12.67
C GLU A 112 12.02 -11.16 -13.65
N ASP A 113 11.75 -11.03 -14.95
CA ASP A 113 12.61 -11.52 -16.03
C ASP A 113 13.67 -10.49 -16.47
N ASP A 114 13.42 -9.21 -16.22
CA ASP A 114 14.37 -8.12 -16.48
C ASP A 114 14.44 -7.15 -15.27
N PRO A 115 15.36 -7.38 -14.32
CA PRO A 115 15.50 -6.56 -13.13
C PRO A 115 15.95 -5.12 -13.45
N ASP A 116 16.51 -4.86 -14.63
CA ASP A 116 16.90 -3.52 -15.05
C ASP A 116 15.73 -2.76 -15.71
N TYR A 117 14.58 -3.41 -15.89
CA TYR A 117 13.39 -2.81 -16.47
C TYR A 117 12.30 -2.58 -15.41
N LEU A 118 12.23 -1.33 -14.94
CA LEU A 118 11.04 -0.85 -14.25
C LEU A 118 9.85 -0.87 -15.22
N ILE A 119 8.72 -1.46 -14.82
CA ILE A 119 7.55 -1.52 -15.69
C ILE A 119 7.12 -0.10 -16.03
N SER A 120 7.24 0.23 -17.32
CA SER A 120 7.27 1.60 -17.85
C SER A 120 6.01 2.42 -17.58
N CYS A 121 4.89 1.80 -17.19
CA CYS A 121 3.78 2.54 -16.59
C CYS A 121 3.87 2.58 -15.06
N ARG A 122 4.77 3.42 -14.54
CA ARG A 122 4.83 3.74 -13.10
C ARG A 122 3.48 4.19 -12.56
N ILE A 123 2.65 4.90 -13.33
CA ILE A 123 1.36 5.41 -12.82
C ILE A 123 0.27 4.33 -12.80
N CYS A 124 0.37 3.28 -13.62
CA CYS A 124 -0.71 2.31 -13.80
C CYS A 124 -0.75 1.22 -12.71
N LEU A 125 0.40 0.92 -12.10
CA LEU A 125 0.55 -0.24 -11.21
C LEU A 125 1.23 0.08 -9.87
N THR A 126 1.69 1.32 -9.69
CA THR A 126 2.33 1.71 -8.43
C THR A 126 1.30 2.23 -7.45
N SER A 127 1.55 1.94 -6.18
CA SER A 127 0.84 2.51 -5.05
C SER A 127 1.84 3.19 -4.15
N ALA A 128 1.37 4.00 -3.21
CA ALA A 128 2.24 4.56 -2.20
C ALA A 128 1.57 4.52 -0.84
N ASP A 129 2.38 4.22 0.18
CA ASP A 129 1.96 4.37 1.57
C ASP A 129 2.43 5.74 2.06
N LEU A 130 1.49 6.46 2.68
CA LEU A 130 1.71 7.80 3.18
C LEU A 130 1.55 7.82 4.69
N TYR A 131 2.61 8.21 5.38
CA TYR A 131 2.65 8.28 6.84
C TYR A 131 2.87 9.71 7.28
N THR A 132 2.13 10.16 8.29
CA THR A 132 2.35 11.47 8.90
C THR A 132 2.76 11.32 10.36
N PHE A 133 3.76 12.09 10.77
CA PHE A 133 4.33 12.04 12.10
C PHE A 133 4.32 13.40 12.79
N LYS A 134 4.42 13.37 14.11
CA LYS A 134 4.57 14.56 14.97
C LYS A 134 5.82 14.37 15.79
N GLN A 135 6.71 15.36 15.79
CA GLN A 135 7.85 15.30 16.69
C GLN A 135 7.42 15.29 18.16
N LEU A 136 8.04 14.41 18.94
CA LEU A 136 7.89 14.25 20.37
C LEU A 136 9.25 14.45 21.03
N ASP A 137 9.30 14.79 22.32
CA ASP A 137 10.57 14.95 23.04
C ASP A 137 11.38 13.64 23.12
N SER A 138 10.73 12.50 22.88
CA SER A 138 11.33 11.16 22.88
C SER A 138 11.53 10.54 21.48
N GLY A 139 11.37 11.30 20.39
CA GLY A 139 11.42 10.77 19.01
C GLY A 139 10.41 11.44 18.08
N VAL A 140 9.92 10.72 17.06
CA VAL A 140 8.91 11.20 16.10
C VAL A 140 7.73 10.22 16.01
#